data_AF-W9QXA0-F1
#
_entry.id   AF-W9QXA0-F1
#
_cell.length_a   1.000
_cell.length_b   1.000
_cell.length_c   1.000
_cell.angle_alpha   90.00
_cell.angle_beta   90.00
_cell.angle_gamma   90.00
#
_symmetry.space_group_name_H-M   'P 1'
#
loop_
_entity.id
_entity.type
_entity.pdbx_description
1 polymer ?
#
loop_
_entity_poly.entity_id
_entity_poly.type
_entity_poly.pdbx_seq_one_letter_code
_entity_poly.pdbx_strand_id
1 'polypeptide(L)' 'MVKMLARFKKSSVRREKLVFGVMIANLFEEYKLFLNYPKRKLKLVAILFGSLIKNHLVTHLTLGIALHAVLDAW' A
#
# COMPACT_ATOMS: atom_id res chain seq x y z
N MET A 1 -4.51 -1.92 -10.67
CA MET A 1 -4.56 -1.13 -9.42
C MET A 1 -3.55 0.02 -9.38
N VAL A 2 -2.24 -0.25 -9.32
CA VAL A 2 -1.19 0.77 -9.09
C VAL A 2 -1.20 1.92 -10.10
N LYS A 3 -1.34 1.63 -11.40
CA LYS A 3 -1.45 2.66 -12.46
C LYS A 3 -2.65 3.58 -12.27
N MET A 4 -3.78 3.06 -11.80
CA MET A 4 -4.99 3.85 -11.53
C MET A 4 -4.78 4.78 -10.34
N LEU A 5 -4.22 4.27 -9.24
CA LEU A 5 -3.89 5.07 -8.06
C LEU A 5 -2.87 6.17 -8.38
N ALA A 6 -1.87 5.87 -9.22
CA ALA A 6 -0.91 6.86 -9.69
C ALA A 6 -1.55 8.00 -10.51
N ARG A 7 -2.54 7.67 -11.35
CA ARG A 7 -3.33 8.68 -12.08
C ARG A 7 -4.19 9.51 -11.12
N PHE A 8 -4.90 8.86 -10.19
CA PHE A 8 -5.79 9.54 -9.24
C PHE A 8 -5.03 10.46 -8.29
N LYS A 9 -3.80 10.09 -7.88
CA LYS A 9 -2.92 10.97 -7.11
C LYS A 9 -2.59 12.28 -7.84
N LYS A 10 -2.39 12.21 -9.16
CA LYS A 10 -2.02 13.37 -10.01
C LYS A 10 -3.22 14.08 -10.63
N SER A 11 -4.43 13.55 -10.46
CA SER A 11 -5.64 14.11 -11.08
C SER A 11 -5.98 15.47 -10.50
N SER A 12 -6.58 16.37 -11.31
CA SER A 12 -7.17 17.62 -10.84
C SER A 12 -8.58 17.42 -10.27
N VAL A 13 -9.20 16.25 -10.49
CA VAL A 13 -10.55 15.93 -10.03
C VAL A 13 -10.57 15.63 -8.54
N ARG A 14 -11.30 16.43 -7.76
CA ARG A 14 -11.42 16.28 -6.29
C ARG A 14 -11.87 14.88 -5.88
N ARG A 15 -12.83 14.29 -6.61
CA ARG A 15 -13.33 12.93 -6.35
C ARG A 15 -12.23 11.88 -6.49
N GLU A 16 -11.39 11.97 -7.51
CA GLU A 16 -10.31 11.00 -7.74
C GLU A 16 -9.24 11.08 -6.65
N LYS A 17 -8.88 12.29 -6.20
CA LYS A 17 -7.97 12.46 -5.06
C LYS A 17 -8.54 11.87 -3.76
N LEU A 18 -9.84 12.06 -3.50
CA LEU A 18 -10.50 11.49 -2.34
C LEU A 18 -10.52 9.95 -2.40
N VAL A 19 -10.83 9.38 -3.57
CA VAL A 19 -10.80 7.93 -3.77
C VAL A 19 -9.39 7.39 -3.57
N PHE A 20 -8.35 8.08 -4.07
CA PHE A 20 -6.96 7.71 -3.79
C PHE A 20 -6.67 7.70 -2.28
N GLY A 21 -7.05 8.75 -1.55
CA GLY A 21 -6.82 8.86 -0.12
C GLY A 21 -7.49 7.73 0.69
N VAL A 22 -8.77 7.47 0.42
CA VAL A 22 -9.53 6.41 1.09
C VAL A 22 -8.95 5.03 0.77
N MET A 23 -8.60 4.77 -0.49
CA MET A 23 -8.00 3.50 -0.90
C MET A 23 -6.67 3.23 -0.20
N ILE A 24 -5.81 4.24 -0.08
CA ILE A 24 -4.52 4.10 0.63
C ILE A 24 -4.76 3.91 2.13
N ALA A 25 -5.67 4.67 2.74
CA ALA A 25 -5.98 4.54 4.17
C ALA A 25 -6.52 3.14 4.49
N ASN A 26 -7.49 2.64 3.72
CA ASN A 26 -8.10 1.33 3.92
C ASN A 26 -7.06 0.20 3.79
N LEU A 27 -6.15 0.32 2.82
CA LEU A 27 -5.05 -0.64 2.64
C LEU A 27 -4.12 -0.72 3.88
N PHE A 28 -3.88 0.39 4.56
CA PHE A 28 -3.07 0.42 5.77
C PHE A 28 -3.81 0.01 7.03
N GLU A 29 -5.11 0.28 7.13
CA GLU A 29 -5.94 -0.25 8.21
C GLU A 29 -6.05 -1.78 8.11
N GLU A 30 -6.27 -2.31 6.90
CA GLU A 30 -6.21 -3.75 6.65
C GLU A 30 -4.82 -4.32 6.98
N TYR A 31 -3.74 -3.56 6.78
CA TYR A 31 -2.41 -3.98 7.18
C TYR A 31 -2.27 -4.24 8.67
N LYS A 32 -2.85 -3.40 9.53
CA LYS A 32 -2.80 -3.62 10.99
C LYS A 32 -3.46 -4.94 11.39
N LEU A 33 -4.39 -5.45 10.57
CA LEU A 33 -5.07 -6.72 10.76
C LEU A 33 -4.30 -7.92 10.12
N PHE A 34 -3.26 -7.66 9.32
CA PHE A 34 -2.48 -8.71 8.63
C PHE A 34 -1.42 -9.42 9.49
N LEU A 35 -1.17 -9.00 10.73
CA LEU A 35 -0.27 -9.72 11.66
C LEU A 35 -0.70 -11.19 11.91
N ASN A 36 -1.97 -11.52 11.63
CA ASN A 36 -2.52 -12.88 11.78
C ASN A 36 -2.69 -13.65 10.45
N TYR A 37 -2.14 -13.16 9.33
CA TYR A 37 -2.31 -13.81 8.03
C TYR A 37 -1.28 -14.93 7.76
N PRO A 38 -1.67 -16.06 7.15
CA PRO A 38 -0.75 -17.13 6.78
C PRO A 38 0.29 -16.65 5.74
N LYS A 39 1.54 -17.14 5.87
CA LYS A 39 2.75 -16.75 5.09
C LYS A 39 2.54 -16.50 3.59
N ARG A 40 1.62 -17.25 2.95
CA ARG A 40 1.31 -17.13 1.52
C ARG A 40 0.70 -15.78 1.13
N LYS A 41 -0.10 -15.15 2.00
CA LYS A 41 -0.73 -13.86 1.73
C LYS A 41 0.21 -12.68 2.03
N LEU A 42 1.14 -12.83 2.96
CA LEU A 42 2.18 -11.85 3.27
C LEU A 42 3.03 -11.51 2.05
N LYS A 43 3.43 -12.51 1.26
CA LYS A 43 4.21 -12.28 0.02
C LYS A 43 3.48 -11.38 -0.99
N LEU A 44 2.16 -11.56 -1.15
CA LEU A 44 1.36 -10.76 -2.07
C LEU A 44 1.27 -9.30 -1.60
N VAL A 45 1.08 -9.11 -0.29
CA VAL A 45 1.03 -7.80 0.36
C VAL A 45 2.39 -7.09 0.26
N ALA A 46 3.49 -7.80 0.48
CA ALA A 46 4.85 -7.28 0.29
C ALA A 46 5.11 -6.79 -1.15
N ILE A 47 4.72 -7.58 -2.17
CA ILE A 47 4.83 -7.18 -3.58
C ILE A 47 3.97 -5.94 -3.88
N LEU A 48 2.77 -5.86 -3.31
CA LEU A 48 1.88 -4.71 -3.47
C LEU A 48 2.49 -3.45 -2.85
N PHE A 49 2.97 -3.52 -1.60
CA PHE A 49 3.62 -2.39 -0.95
C PHE A 49 4.90 -1.96 -1.66
N GLY A 50 5.74 -2.91 -2.10
CA GLY A 50 6.91 -2.60 -2.92
C GLY A 50 6.54 -1.85 -4.21
N SER A 51 5.42 -2.21 -4.84
CA SER A 51 4.91 -1.52 -6.02
C SER A 51 4.40 -0.11 -5.70
N LEU A 52 3.75 0.10 -4.55
CA LEU A 52 3.28 1.42 -4.12
C LEU A 52 4.45 2.35 -3.78
N ILE A 53 5.48 1.83 -3.11
CA ILE A 53 6.72 2.57 -2.79
C ILE A 53 7.44 2.97 -4.08
N LYS A 54 7.65 2.02 -5.01
CA LYS A 54 8.32 2.27 -6.30
C LYS A 54 7.64 3.37 -7.13
N ASN A 55 6.31 3.50 -7.01
CA ASN A 55 5.53 4.52 -7.72
C ASN A 55 5.32 5.80 -6.91
N HIS A 56 6.03 5.96 -5.77
CA HIS A 56 5.90 7.09 -4.85
C HIS A 56 4.46 7.33 -4.41
N LEU A 57 3.67 6.28 -4.22
CA LEU A 57 2.27 6.38 -3.82
C LEU A 57 2.09 6.44 -2.29
N VAL A 58 3.16 6.21 -1.53
CA VAL A 58 3.19 6.19 -0.06
C VAL A 58 4.50 6.80 0.47
N THR A 59 4.45 7.44 1.65
CA THR A 59 5.58 8.15 2.30
C THR A 59 5.82 7.69 3.75
N HIS A 60 6.94 8.15 4.33
CA HIS A 60 7.86 7.50 5.29
C HIS A 60 7.35 6.60 6.42
N LEU A 61 6.14 6.79 6.98
CA LEU A 61 5.69 6.02 8.14
C LEU A 61 5.38 4.55 7.82
N THR A 62 5.06 4.26 6.56
CA THR A 62 4.63 2.94 6.09
C THR A 62 5.75 2.14 5.44
N LEU A 63 6.92 2.76 5.28
CA LEU A 63 8.12 2.13 4.75
C LEU A 63 8.74 1.15 5.74
N GLY A 64 8.81 1.54 7.03
CA GLY A 64 9.38 0.69 8.08
C GLY A 64 8.57 -0.59 8.31
N ILE A 65 7.25 -0.44 8.27
CA ILE A 65 6.29 -1.54 8.35
C ILE A 65 6.39 -2.47 7.12
N ALA A 66 6.44 -1.90 5.91
CA ALA A 66 6.60 -2.67 4.68
C ALA A 66 7.97 -3.38 4.60
N LEU A 67 9.04 -2.77 5.12
CA LEU A 67 10.35 -3.41 5.23
C LEU A 67 10.31 -4.61 6.19
N HIS A 68 9.65 -4.46 7.34
CA HIS A 68 9.54 -5.53 8.33
C HIS A 68 8.76 -6.72 7.76
N ALA A 69 7.65 -6.47 7.04
CA ALA A 69 6.87 -7.52 6.37
C ALA A 69 7.64 -8.24 5.24
N VAL A 70 8.58 -7.57 4.57
CA VAL A 70 9.46 -8.19 3.57
C VAL A 70 10.53 -9.05 4.25
N LEU A 71 11.12 -8.56 5.34
CA LEU A 71 12.15 -9.28 6.10
C LEU A 71 11.59 -10.53 6.81
N ASP A 72 10.39 -10.44 7.38
CA ASP A 72 9.71 -11.57 8.04
C ASP A 72 9.21 -12.65 7.07
N ALA A 73 9.14 -12.34 5.78
CA ALA A 73 8.72 -13.29 4.74
C ALA A 73 9.87 -14.15 4.19
N TRP A 74 11.11 -13.93 4.66
CA TRP A 74 12.25 -14.79 4.41
C TRP A 74 12.35 -15.94 5.42
#